data_AF-A0A6L8I641-F1
#
_entry.id   AF-A0A6L8I641-F1
#
_cell.length_a   1.000
_cell.length_b   1.000
_cell.length_c   1.000
_cell.angle_alpha   90.00
_cell.angle_beta   90.00
_cell.angle_gamma   90.00
#
_symmetry.space_group_name_H-M   'P 1'
#
loop_
_entity.id
_entity.type
_entity.pdbx_description
1 polymer ?
#
loop_
_entity_poly.entity_id
_entity_poly.type
_entity_poly.pdbx_seq_one_letter_code
_entity_poly.pdbx_strand_id
1 'polypeptide(L)'
;MMSDALRVEIIDRAGLEREQKRLLPKRDSGQRGGEEQREFIRLAAGDTPEFCDFVRSWGVRKGKKPPVTTVPLSEREFTDPPWSTECAITATWSGLPTSMAARPETWTRINLEMIAQGRIKSSYLAADGNGDSGRTRITKALNGTDPEQVDRCVRAVLRRLGGVIEARANRTAFLDCPLARAWWRNRYSQEAHVTFGRDSVETLSAALRPAFRWEALVEAMVSRLTVIGDSAIRPAVVQCLADGAGGSKREVAEMLRWIGRRSTVQALGALGAEYVQEAISDQFLGLR
;
A
#
# COMPACT_ATOMS: atom_id res chain seq x y z
N MET A 1 -10.54 -19.65 -18.33
CA MET A 1 -9.89 -20.49 -17.29
C MET A 1 -9.13 -19.57 -16.34
N MET A 2 -9.64 -19.33 -15.13
CA MET A 2 -8.86 -18.63 -14.10
C MET A 2 -7.71 -19.55 -13.68
N SER A 3 -6.47 -19.08 -13.73
CA SER A 3 -5.34 -19.92 -13.33
C SER A 3 -5.47 -20.25 -11.84
N ASP A 4 -5.34 -21.53 -11.50
CA ASP A 4 -5.26 -22.03 -10.11
C ASP A 4 -4.00 -21.53 -9.38
N ALA A 5 -3.23 -20.61 -9.98
CA ALA A 5 -1.88 -20.29 -9.57
C ALA A 5 -1.81 -19.48 -8.26
N LEU A 6 -2.86 -18.77 -7.86
CA LEU A 6 -2.85 -17.87 -6.70
C LEU A 6 -4.11 -18.01 -5.83
N ARG A 7 -4.51 -19.23 -5.47
CA ARG A 7 -5.27 -19.44 -4.22
C ARG A 7 -4.35 -19.21 -3.03
N VAL A 8 -3.96 -17.95 -2.82
CA VAL A 8 -3.25 -17.54 -1.62
C VAL A 8 -4.25 -17.65 -0.49
N GLU A 9 -4.24 -18.79 0.22
CA GLU A 9 -4.93 -18.91 1.51
C GLU A 9 -4.65 -17.68 2.38
N ILE A 10 -5.72 -17.07 2.85
CA ILE A 10 -5.66 -15.79 3.53
C ILE A 10 -5.40 -16.08 5.01
N ILE A 11 -4.60 -15.24 5.66
CA ILE A 11 -4.45 -15.24 7.11
C ILE A 11 -5.83 -15.09 7.74
N ASP A 12 -6.09 -15.77 8.85
CA ASP A 12 -7.31 -15.47 9.61
C ASP A 12 -7.30 -14.00 10.01
N ARG A 13 -8.16 -13.22 9.36
CA ARG A 13 -8.28 -11.78 9.57
C ARG A 13 -8.58 -11.46 11.03
N ALA A 14 -9.44 -12.26 11.68
CA ALA A 14 -9.81 -12.03 13.07
C ALA A 14 -8.64 -12.33 14.02
N GLY A 15 -7.84 -13.36 13.72
CA GLY A 15 -6.59 -13.64 14.43
C GLY A 15 -5.58 -12.51 14.29
N LEU A 16 -5.33 -12.07 13.05
CA LEU A 16 -4.41 -10.96 12.77
C LEU A 16 -4.84 -9.67 13.49
N GLU A 17 -6.12 -9.31 13.42
CA GLU A 17 -6.64 -8.10 14.08
C GLU A 17 -6.50 -8.17 15.60
N ARG A 18 -6.76 -9.34 16.21
CA ARG A 18 -6.62 -9.55 17.65
C ARG A 18 -5.19 -9.35 18.13
N GLU A 19 -4.22 -9.91 17.41
CA GLU A 19 -2.81 -9.79 17.76
C GLU A 19 -2.28 -8.36 17.52
N GLN A 20 -2.76 -7.69 16.48
CA GLN A 20 -2.48 -6.26 16.28
C GLN A 20 -3.03 -5.40 17.41
N LYS A 21 -4.24 -5.68 17.90
CA LYS A 21 -4.86 -4.98 19.04
C LYS A 21 -4.05 -5.16 20.32
N ARG A 22 -3.57 -6.38 20.57
CA ARG A 22 -2.69 -6.68 21.71
C ARG A 22 -1.41 -5.84 21.66
N LEU A 23 -0.78 -5.74 20.49
CA LEU A 23 0.44 -4.95 20.29
C LEU A 23 0.22 -3.43 20.22
N LEU A 24 -1.03 -2.95 20.12
CA LEU A 24 -1.35 -1.54 19.94
C LEU A 24 -2.28 -1.05 21.06
N PRO A 25 -1.77 -0.94 22.30
CA PRO A 25 -2.59 -0.51 23.43
C PRO A 25 -3.14 0.91 23.23
N LYS A 26 -4.29 1.18 23.87
CA LYS A 26 -4.94 2.51 23.85
C LYS A 26 -3.98 3.58 24.40
N ARG A 27 -4.12 4.81 23.90
CA ARG A 27 -3.23 5.93 24.25
C ARG A 27 -3.09 6.16 25.74
N ASP A 28 -4.18 6.02 26.47
CA ASP A 28 -4.26 6.37 27.88
C ASP A 28 -4.11 5.15 28.82
N SER A 29 -3.73 3.99 28.27
CA SER A 29 -3.64 2.73 29.03
C SER A 29 -2.37 2.59 29.89
N GLY A 30 -1.36 3.45 29.69
CA GLY A 30 -0.03 3.30 30.32
C GLY A 30 0.78 2.08 29.83
N GLN A 31 0.23 1.24 28.95
CA GLN A 31 0.86 0.00 28.45
C GLN A 31 1.76 0.21 27.22
N ARG A 32 1.81 1.43 26.68
CA ARG A 32 2.69 1.78 25.57
C ARG A 32 4.16 1.63 25.99
N GLY A 33 4.98 1.15 25.07
CA GLY A 33 6.38 0.82 25.32
C GLY A 33 6.62 -0.38 26.25
N GLY A 34 5.57 -1.15 26.56
CA GLY A 34 5.65 -2.36 27.38
C GLY A 34 6.43 -3.50 26.72
N GLU A 35 6.63 -4.57 27.48
CA GLU A 35 7.52 -5.67 27.05
C GLU A 35 7.04 -6.36 25.77
N GLU A 36 5.73 -6.58 25.59
CA GLU A 36 5.21 -7.19 24.35
C GLU A 36 5.57 -6.38 23.09
N GLN A 37 5.50 -5.05 23.18
CA GLN A 37 5.88 -4.17 22.08
C GLN A 37 7.38 -4.18 21.83
N ARG A 38 8.19 -4.21 22.89
CA ARG A 38 9.65 -4.28 22.82
C ARG A 38 10.12 -5.61 22.24
N GLU A 39 9.52 -6.71 22.66
CA GLU A 39 9.82 -8.04 22.14
C GLU A 39 9.47 -8.15 20.67
N PHE A 40 8.30 -7.64 20.25
CA PHE A 40 7.93 -7.61 18.84
C PHE A 40 8.95 -6.89 17.95
N ILE A 41 9.41 -5.69 18.35
CA ILE A 41 10.41 -4.97 17.57
C ILE A 41 11.81 -5.57 17.70
N ARG A 42 12.13 -6.26 18.80
CA ARG A 42 13.38 -7.02 18.97
C ARG A 42 13.44 -8.18 17.97
N LEU A 43 12.35 -8.95 17.84
CA LEU A 43 12.20 -9.96 16.79
C LEU A 43 12.33 -9.35 15.39
N ALA A 44 11.72 -8.17 15.15
CA ALA A 44 11.85 -7.49 13.87
C ALA A 44 13.28 -7.00 13.55
N ALA A 45 14.13 -6.76 14.55
CA ALA A 45 15.55 -6.43 14.34
C ALA A 45 16.46 -7.67 14.20
N GLY A 46 16.05 -8.77 14.83
CA GLY A 46 16.81 -10.00 14.99
C GLY A 46 16.69 -10.98 13.83
N ASP A 47 16.54 -12.26 14.17
CA ASP A 47 16.54 -13.33 13.20
C ASP A 47 15.23 -13.40 12.39
N THR A 48 15.41 -13.59 11.09
CA THR A 48 14.34 -13.55 10.08
C THR A 48 13.31 -14.69 10.25
N PRO A 49 13.72 -15.94 10.53
CA PRO A 49 12.81 -17.03 10.86
C PRO A 49 12.00 -16.79 12.13
N GLU A 50 12.63 -16.33 13.23
CA GLU A 50 11.94 -16.10 14.50
C GLU A 50 10.82 -15.07 14.37
N PHE A 51 11.08 -13.95 13.68
CA PHE A 51 10.05 -12.96 13.37
C PHE A 51 8.91 -13.57 12.53
N CYS A 52 9.25 -14.36 11.51
CA CYS A 52 8.24 -14.98 10.67
C CYS A 52 7.37 -15.98 11.43
N ASP A 53 7.96 -16.80 12.28
CA ASP A 53 7.26 -17.82 13.05
C ASP A 53 6.38 -17.18 14.13
N PHE A 54 6.87 -16.10 14.77
CA PHE A 54 6.07 -15.28 15.66
C PHE A 54 4.83 -14.73 14.98
N VAL A 55 4.95 -14.08 13.81
CA VAL A 55 3.78 -13.54 13.09
C VAL A 55 2.89 -14.66 12.54
N ARG A 56 3.46 -15.80 12.12
CA ARG A 56 2.66 -16.95 11.65
C ARG A 56 1.76 -17.53 12.74
N SER A 57 2.19 -17.44 14.00
CA SER A 57 1.38 -17.88 15.15
C SER A 57 0.05 -17.13 15.29
N TRP A 58 -0.11 -15.97 14.65
CA TRP A 58 -1.33 -15.14 14.68
C TRP A 58 -2.49 -15.69 13.83
N GLY A 59 -2.43 -16.96 13.42
CA GLY A 59 -3.46 -17.61 12.60
C GLY A 59 -3.15 -17.63 11.11
N VAL A 60 -1.88 -17.63 10.72
CA VAL A 60 -1.48 -17.86 9.32
C VAL A 60 -1.67 -19.34 8.99
N ARG A 61 -2.67 -19.63 8.15
CA ARG A 61 -2.94 -21.01 7.71
C ARG A 61 -1.86 -21.53 6.76
N LYS A 62 -1.58 -22.83 6.84
CA LYS A 62 -0.68 -23.53 5.92
C LYS A 62 -1.33 -23.67 4.55
N GLY A 63 -0.92 -22.83 3.61
CA GLY A 63 -1.36 -22.91 2.21
C GLY A 63 -0.21 -22.79 1.23
N LYS A 64 -0.55 -22.71 -0.07
CA LYS A 64 0.44 -22.51 -1.15
C LYS A 64 1.22 -21.21 -0.94
N LYS A 65 2.55 -21.31 -0.81
CA LYS A 65 3.43 -20.16 -0.60
C LYS A 65 3.27 -19.16 -1.76
N PRO A 66 3.12 -17.84 -1.49
CA PRO A 66 3.07 -16.85 -2.56
C PRO A 66 4.42 -16.82 -3.30
N PRO A 67 4.44 -16.45 -4.59
CA PRO A 67 5.69 -16.21 -5.28
C PRO A 67 6.42 -15.03 -4.62
N VAL A 68 7.75 -14.99 -4.78
CA VAL A 68 8.62 -13.93 -4.29
C VAL A 68 9.43 -13.35 -5.45
N THR A 69 9.95 -12.13 -5.28
CA THR A 69 10.80 -11.52 -6.30
C THR A 69 12.07 -12.34 -6.52
N THR A 70 12.53 -12.39 -7.77
CA THR A 70 13.76 -13.13 -8.13
C THR A 70 15.01 -12.50 -7.52
N VAL A 71 15.02 -11.17 -7.39
CA VAL A 71 16.14 -10.39 -6.84
C VAL A 71 15.74 -9.87 -5.45
N PRO A 72 16.64 -9.97 -4.43
CA PRO A 72 16.43 -9.32 -3.14
C PRO A 72 16.35 -7.81 -3.29
N LEU A 73 15.45 -7.17 -2.54
CA LEU A 73 15.31 -5.71 -2.55
C LEU A 73 16.20 -5.10 -1.47
N SER A 74 16.85 -3.99 -1.78
CA SER A 74 17.41 -3.12 -0.75
C SER A 74 16.33 -2.46 0.10
N GLU A 75 16.68 -1.93 1.27
CA GLU A 75 15.74 -1.19 2.12
C GLU A 75 15.14 0.03 1.39
N ARG A 76 15.94 0.70 0.56
CA ARG A 76 15.50 1.83 -0.26
C ARG A 76 14.49 1.40 -1.31
N GLU A 77 14.78 0.33 -2.05
CA GLU A 77 13.84 -0.24 -3.04
C GLU A 77 12.57 -0.76 -2.38
N PHE A 78 12.65 -1.31 -1.17
CA PHE A 78 11.47 -1.72 -0.42
C PHE A 78 10.61 -0.51 -0.03
N THR A 79 11.21 0.58 0.48
CA THR A 79 10.47 1.73 1.01
C THR A 79 9.94 2.69 -0.06
N ASP A 80 10.74 2.97 -1.09
CA ASP A 80 10.38 3.78 -2.25
C ASP A 80 10.93 3.13 -3.54
N PRO A 81 10.22 2.11 -4.06
CA PRO A 81 10.69 1.36 -5.22
C PRO A 81 10.79 2.26 -6.46
N PRO A 82 11.92 2.25 -7.18
CA PRO A 82 11.99 2.82 -8.52
C PRO A 82 11.09 2.04 -9.48
N TRP A 83 10.79 2.63 -10.64
CA TRP A 83 9.86 2.05 -11.60
C TRP A 83 10.22 0.60 -11.96
N SER A 84 11.48 0.31 -12.29
CA SER A 84 11.95 -1.06 -12.57
C SER A 84 11.61 -2.07 -11.47
N THR A 85 11.72 -1.68 -10.19
CA THR A 85 11.34 -2.52 -9.05
C THR A 85 9.81 -2.70 -8.97
N GLU A 86 9.01 -1.67 -9.26
CA GLU A 86 7.55 -1.83 -9.32
C GLU A 86 7.10 -2.75 -10.46
N CYS A 87 7.80 -2.71 -11.62
CA CYS A 87 7.59 -3.67 -12.70
C CYS A 87 7.75 -5.09 -12.17
N ALA A 88 8.89 -5.35 -11.52
CA ALA A 88 9.26 -6.67 -11.03
C ALA A 88 8.28 -7.15 -9.96
N ILE A 89 7.87 -6.28 -9.03
CA ILE A 89 6.83 -6.54 -8.04
C ILE A 89 5.53 -6.93 -8.74
N THR A 90 5.07 -6.14 -9.70
CA THR A 90 3.79 -6.39 -10.36
C THR A 90 3.82 -7.66 -11.21
N ALA A 91 4.92 -7.91 -11.91
CA ALA A 91 5.11 -9.13 -12.68
C ALA A 91 5.10 -10.39 -11.80
N THR A 92 5.78 -10.34 -10.64
CA THR A 92 5.81 -11.44 -9.65
C THR A 92 4.41 -11.84 -9.20
N TRP A 93 3.51 -10.87 -9.04
CA TRP A 93 2.12 -11.08 -8.60
C TRP A 93 1.10 -10.68 -9.68
N SER A 94 1.42 -10.92 -10.95
CA SER A 94 0.55 -10.54 -12.10
C SER A 94 -0.80 -11.24 -12.07
N GLY A 95 -0.85 -12.48 -11.57
CA GLY A 95 -2.08 -13.25 -11.38
C GLY A 95 -2.86 -12.94 -10.10
N LEU A 96 -2.43 -11.97 -9.28
CA LEU A 96 -3.11 -11.65 -8.02
C LEU A 96 -4.41 -10.86 -8.30
N PRO A 97 -5.59 -11.37 -7.89
CA PRO A 97 -6.84 -10.65 -8.08
C PRO A 97 -6.86 -9.34 -7.27
N THR A 98 -7.45 -8.29 -7.85
CA THR A 98 -7.60 -6.97 -7.18
C THR A 98 -8.33 -7.07 -5.84
N SER A 99 -9.34 -7.93 -5.74
CA SER A 99 -10.09 -8.20 -4.51
C SER A 99 -9.25 -8.82 -3.41
N MET A 100 -8.14 -9.51 -3.75
CA MET A 100 -7.17 -10.04 -2.81
C MET A 100 -6.06 -9.03 -2.54
N ALA A 101 -5.57 -8.31 -3.55
CA ALA A 101 -4.59 -7.24 -3.41
C ALA A 101 -5.11 -6.05 -2.58
N ALA A 102 -6.42 -5.91 -2.40
CA ALA A 102 -7.00 -4.91 -1.50
C ALA A 102 -6.98 -5.33 -0.02
N ARG A 103 -6.60 -6.58 0.30
CA ARG A 103 -6.69 -7.15 1.64
C ARG A 103 -5.35 -7.06 2.38
N PRO A 104 -5.32 -6.50 3.60
CA PRO A 104 -4.10 -6.45 4.43
C PRO A 104 -3.45 -7.82 4.63
N GLU A 105 -4.28 -8.85 4.84
CA GLU A 105 -3.84 -10.22 5.11
C GLU A 105 -3.01 -10.82 3.96
N THR A 106 -3.36 -10.48 2.71
CA THR A 106 -2.62 -10.91 1.51
C THR A 106 -1.19 -10.39 1.55
N TRP A 107 -1.02 -9.11 1.89
CA TRP A 107 0.29 -8.46 1.91
C TRP A 107 1.11 -8.84 3.12
N THR A 108 0.48 -9.07 4.28
CA THR A 108 1.15 -9.72 5.42
C THR A 108 1.77 -11.04 4.99
N ARG A 109 1.01 -11.88 4.29
CA ARG A 109 1.52 -13.17 3.84
C ARG A 109 2.65 -13.05 2.81
N ILE A 110 2.52 -12.14 1.84
CA ILE A 110 3.57 -11.87 0.84
C ILE A 110 4.84 -11.37 1.53
N ASN A 111 4.75 -10.40 2.45
CA ASN A 111 5.90 -9.90 3.17
C ASN A 111 6.58 -10.99 4.01
N LEU A 112 5.81 -11.85 4.69
CA LEU A 112 6.38 -12.96 5.45
C LEU A 112 7.15 -13.95 4.58
N GLU A 113 6.65 -14.27 3.37
CA GLU A 113 7.39 -15.14 2.45
C GLU A 113 8.62 -14.44 1.89
N MET A 114 8.52 -13.15 1.55
CA MET A 114 9.67 -12.33 1.12
C MET A 114 10.76 -12.27 2.20
N ILE A 115 10.37 -12.15 3.48
CA ILE A 115 11.28 -12.18 4.63
C ILE A 115 11.89 -13.58 4.78
N ALA A 116 11.05 -14.62 4.85
CA ALA A 116 11.51 -16.01 5.03
C ALA A 116 12.46 -16.51 3.93
N GLN A 117 12.33 -16.00 2.70
CA GLN A 117 13.20 -16.32 1.56
C GLN A 117 14.39 -15.35 1.41
N GLY A 118 14.61 -14.47 2.38
CA GLY A 118 15.72 -13.50 2.37
C GLY A 118 15.64 -12.46 1.26
N ARG A 119 14.45 -12.21 0.69
CA ARG A 119 14.24 -11.19 -0.35
C ARG A 119 14.13 -9.79 0.23
N ILE A 120 13.69 -9.66 1.48
CA ILE A 120 13.77 -8.44 2.29
C ILE A 120 14.14 -8.84 3.72
N LYS A 121 14.61 -7.89 4.55
CA LYS A 121 14.81 -8.11 5.98
C LYS A 121 13.59 -7.64 6.76
N SER A 122 13.25 -8.31 7.86
CA SER A 122 12.19 -7.89 8.79
C SER A 122 12.38 -6.44 9.28
N SER A 123 13.63 -6.03 9.49
CA SER A 123 13.94 -4.67 9.92
C SER A 123 13.49 -3.60 8.93
N TYR A 124 13.40 -3.91 7.63
CA TYR A 124 12.96 -2.94 6.61
C TYR A 124 11.52 -2.43 6.86
N LEU A 125 10.71 -3.21 7.58
CA LEU A 125 9.35 -2.83 7.98
C LEU A 125 9.33 -1.62 8.92
N ALA A 126 10.44 -1.31 9.60
CA ALA A 126 10.53 -0.14 10.49
C ALA A 126 11.03 1.14 9.77
N ALA A 127 11.61 1.03 8.58
CA ALA A 127 12.19 2.17 7.86
C ALA A 127 11.11 3.17 7.43
N ASP A 128 11.35 4.49 7.51
CA ASP A 128 10.40 5.51 7.03
C ASP A 128 10.71 6.15 5.68
N GLY A 129 11.83 5.77 5.05
CA GLY A 129 12.26 6.36 3.79
C GLY A 129 12.81 7.79 3.92
N ASN A 130 12.83 8.37 5.13
CA ASN A 130 13.23 9.76 5.38
C ASN A 130 14.59 9.90 6.11
N GLY A 131 15.41 8.84 6.12
CA GLY A 131 16.82 8.92 6.51
C GLY A 131 17.27 7.90 7.56
N ASP A 132 16.37 7.42 8.42
CA ASP A 132 16.71 6.35 9.37
C ASP A 132 16.47 4.98 8.75
N SER A 133 17.49 4.12 8.79
CA SER A 133 17.31 2.70 8.48
C SER A 133 16.34 2.06 9.46
N GLY A 134 15.67 0.98 9.05
CA GLY A 134 14.76 0.28 9.93
C GLY A 134 15.44 -0.26 11.18
N ARG A 135 16.69 -0.74 11.06
CA ARG A 135 17.52 -1.12 12.22
C ARG A 135 17.80 0.05 13.14
N THR A 136 18.22 1.19 12.59
CA THR A 136 18.49 2.41 13.37
C THR A 136 17.26 2.81 14.18
N ARG A 137 16.08 2.79 13.54
CA ARG A 137 14.83 3.14 14.22
C ARG A 137 14.47 2.18 15.35
N ILE A 138 14.62 0.87 15.12
CA ILE A 138 14.37 -0.14 16.16
C ILE A 138 15.34 0.04 17.32
N THR A 139 16.64 0.23 17.05
CA THR A 139 17.65 0.47 18.09
C THR A 139 17.34 1.73 18.89
N LYS A 140 16.97 2.84 18.24
CA LYS A 140 16.53 4.07 18.93
C LYS A 140 15.33 3.81 19.83
N ALA A 141 14.32 3.08 19.35
CA ALA A 141 13.14 2.76 20.14
C ALA A 141 13.44 1.84 21.34
N LEU A 142 14.31 0.84 21.16
CA LEU A 142 14.68 -0.09 22.23
C LEU A 142 15.55 0.56 23.31
N ASN A 143 16.52 1.40 22.90
CA ASN A 143 17.43 2.10 23.82
C ASN A 143 16.82 3.37 24.41
N GLY A 144 15.74 3.88 23.82
CA GLY A 144 15.01 5.05 24.29
C GLY A 144 14.17 4.77 25.54
N THR A 145 14.00 5.81 26.35
CA THR A 145 13.11 5.82 27.50
C THR A 145 11.68 6.27 27.14
N ASP A 146 11.48 6.87 25.96
CA ASP A 146 10.17 7.34 25.49
C ASP A 146 9.29 6.16 25.03
N PRO A 147 8.22 5.80 25.76
CA PRO A 147 7.35 4.70 25.37
C PRO A 147 6.62 4.95 24.04
N GLU A 148 6.45 6.21 23.65
CA GLU A 148 5.86 6.57 22.36
C GLU A 148 6.80 6.27 21.18
N GLN A 149 8.14 6.24 21.38
CA GLN A 149 9.06 5.80 20.33
C GLN A 149 8.87 4.33 20.00
N VAL A 150 8.68 3.49 21.02
CA VAL A 150 8.38 2.07 20.87
C VAL A 150 7.04 1.89 20.14
N ASP A 151 5.96 2.52 20.62
CA ASP A 151 4.64 2.42 19.98
C ASP A 151 4.67 2.89 18.51
N ARG A 152 5.36 4.01 18.20
CA ARG A 152 5.55 4.47 16.82
C ARG A 152 6.31 3.46 15.96
N CYS A 153 7.32 2.79 16.51
CA CYS A 153 8.09 1.76 15.80
C CYS A 153 7.23 0.51 15.52
N VAL A 154 6.50 0.01 16.53
CA VAL A 154 5.54 -1.10 16.37
C VAL A 154 4.52 -0.80 15.29
N ARG A 155 3.90 0.39 15.34
CA ARG A 155 2.94 0.84 14.31
C ARG A 155 3.58 0.88 12.93
N ALA A 156 4.82 1.33 12.80
CA ALA A 156 5.53 1.35 11.52
C ALA A 156 5.71 -0.07 10.96
N VAL A 157 6.17 -1.01 11.79
CA VAL A 157 6.36 -2.42 11.39
C VAL A 157 5.03 -3.04 10.96
N LEU A 158 3.97 -2.93 11.77
CA LEU A 158 2.66 -3.50 11.46
C LEU A 158 2.06 -2.90 10.18
N ARG A 159 2.17 -1.58 10.01
CA ARG A 159 1.70 -0.86 8.81
C ARG A 159 2.35 -1.38 7.53
N ARG A 160 3.68 -1.55 7.54
CA ARG A 160 4.42 -2.01 6.36
C ARG A 160 4.29 -3.51 6.10
N LEU A 161 4.13 -4.30 7.16
CA LEU A 161 3.94 -5.74 7.07
C LEU A 161 2.72 -6.11 6.22
N GLY A 162 1.62 -5.38 6.38
CA GLY A 162 0.40 -5.57 5.61
C GLY A 162 -0.71 -4.64 6.04
N GLY A 163 -0.56 -4.03 7.22
CA GLY A 163 -1.37 -2.92 7.67
C GLY A 163 -1.87 -3.02 9.10
N VAL A 164 -2.60 -1.99 9.55
CA VAL A 164 -3.33 -2.01 10.83
C VAL A 164 -4.83 -2.01 10.53
N ILE A 165 -5.46 -3.18 10.68
CA ILE A 165 -6.81 -3.46 10.15
C ILE A 165 -7.87 -2.55 10.78
N GLU A 166 -7.87 -2.43 12.11
CA GLU A 166 -8.89 -1.67 12.83
C GLU A 166 -8.83 -0.16 12.52
N ALA A 167 -7.62 0.40 12.44
CA ALA A 167 -7.45 1.84 12.31
C ALA A 167 -7.70 2.38 10.89
N ARG A 168 -7.48 1.55 9.86
CA ARG A 168 -7.45 2.01 8.46
C ARG A 168 -8.19 1.10 7.48
N ALA A 169 -8.81 0.02 7.95
CA ALA A 169 -9.48 -0.98 7.11
C ALA A 169 -8.58 -1.40 5.93
N ASN A 170 -9.15 -1.54 4.73
CA ASN A 170 -8.39 -1.91 3.54
C ASN A 170 -7.47 -0.79 3.01
N ARG A 171 -7.60 0.48 3.47
CA ARG A 171 -6.77 1.61 2.99
C ARG A 171 -5.28 1.38 3.23
N THR A 172 -4.97 0.64 4.29
CA THR A 172 -3.59 0.30 4.66
C THR A 172 -2.84 -0.48 3.57
N ALA A 173 -3.55 -1.29 2.77
CA ALA A 173 -2.96 -2.02 1.64
C ALA A 173 -2.59 -1.09 0.48
N PHE A 174 -3.14 0.13 0.44
CA PHE A 174 -2.80 1.11 -0.60
C PHE A 174 -1.76 2.11 -0.11
N LEU A 175 -1.81 2.51 1.16
CA LEU A 175 -1.00 3.60 1.69
C LEU A 175 0.26 3.14 2.42
N ASP A 176 0.11 2.11 3.25
CA ASP A 176 1.04 1.83 4.34
C ASP A 176 1.96 0.65 4.04
N CYS A 177 1.52 -0.31 3.21
CA CYS A 177 2.33 -1.44 2.77
C CYS A 177 3.11 -1.11 1.48
N PRO A 178 4.45 -1.05 1.49
CA PRO A 178 5.22 -0.59 0.34
C PRO A 178 5.11 -1.49 -0.90
N LEU A 179 5.17 -2.82 -0.73
CA LEU A 179 4.99 -3.77 -1.85
C LEU A 179 3.60 -3.63 -2.48
N ALA A 180 2.58 -3.48 -1.64
CA ALA A 180 1.21 -3.32 -2.08
C ALA A 180 1.00 -2.02 -2.86
N ARG A 181 1.53 -0.92 -2.32
CA ARG A 181 1.52 0.39 -2.97
C ARG A 181 2.19 0.34 -4.34
N ALA A 182 3.38 -0.27 -4.42
CA ALA A 182 4.11 -0.42 -5.68
C ALA A 182 3.32 -1.23 -6.71
N TRP A 183 2.71 -2.34 -6.28
CA TRP A 183 1.84 -3.16 -7.13
C TRP A 183 0.64 -2.37 -7.66
N TRP A 184 -0.03 -1.60 -6.78
CA TRP A 184 -1.20 -0.80 -7.17
C TRP A 184 -0.85 0.38 -8.08
N ARG A 185 0.24 1.11 -7.81
CA ARG A 185 0.70 2.22 -8.66
C ARG A 185 0.96 1.76 -10.08
N ASN A 186 1.74 0.69 -10.24
CA ASN A 186 2.03 0.17 -11.56
C ASN A 186 0.76 -0.42 -12.23
N ARG A 187 -0.07 -1.15 -11.49
CA ARG A 187 -1.32 -1.69 -12.05
C ARG A 187 -2.22 -0.59 -12.61
N TYR A 188 -2.42 0.51 -11.88
CA TYR A 188 -3.24 1.63 -12.36
C TYR A 188 -2.59 2.36 -13.54
N SER A 189 -1.26 2.41 -13.57
CA SER A 189 -0.51 2.95 -14.71
C SER A 189 -0.70 2.08 -15.96
N GLN A 190 -0.69 0.75 -15.82
CA GLN A 190 -1.00 -0.17 -16.91
C GLN A 190 -2.44 -0.05 -17.39
N GLU A 191 -3.40 0.09 -16.46
CA GLU A 191 -4.81 0.29 -16.79
C GLU A 191 -5.03 1.57 -17.59
N ALA A 192 -4.39 2.67 -17.18
CA ALA A 192 -4.42 3.93 -17.91
C ALA A 192 -3.75 3.84 -19.30
N HIS A 193 -2.59 3.17 -19.39
CA HIS A 193 -1.92 2.95 -20.66
C HIS A 193 -2.77 2.12 -21.64
N VAL A 194 -3.38 1.03 -21.17
CA VAL A 194 -4.27 0.19 -22.00
C VAL A 194 -5.49 0.96 -22.47
N THR A 195 -6.00 1.88 -21.63
CA THR A 195 -7.22 2.66 -21.94
C THR A 195 -6.95 3.76 -22.96
N PHE A 196 -5.84 4.50 -22.85
CA PHE A 196 -5.60 5.68 -23.70
C PHE A 196 -4.43 5.56 -24.67
N GLY A 197 -3.42 4.74 -24.36
CA GLY A 197 -2.25 4.52 -25.22
C GLY A 197 -1.36 5.74 -25.47
N ARG A 198 -1.56 6.86 -24.75
CA ARG A 198 -0.86 8.13 -24.98
C ARG A 198 0.51 8.19 -24.33
N ASP A 199 0.56 7.88 -23.04
CA ASP A 199 1.79 7.91 -22.24
C ASP A 199 2.34 6.51 -21.96
N SER A 200 3.65 6.45 -21.74
CA SER A 200 4.28 5.23 -21.26
C SER A 200 3.82 4.88 -19.83
N VAL A 201 3.82 3.59 -19.48
CA VAL A 201 3.52 3.14 -18.11
C VAL A 201 4.47 3.77 -17.09
N GLU A 202 5.72 4.06 -17.49
CA GLU A 202 6.71 4.75 -16.66
C GLU A 202 6.25 6.17 -16.31
N THR A 203 5.83 6.94 -17.32
CA THR A 203 5.31 8.31 -17.15
C THR A 203 4.11 8.32 -16.21
N LEU A 204 3.16 7.41 -16.42
CA LEU A 204 1.96 7.29 -15.62
C LEU A 204 2.28 6.89 -14.17
N SER A 205 3.22 5.96 -13.96
CA SER A 205 3.64 5.59 -12.60
C SER A 205 4.36 6.75 -11.91
N ALA A 206 5.24 7.46 -12.62
CA ALA A 206 5.92 8.65 -12.11
C ALA A 206 4.92 9.72 -11.66
N ALA A 207 3.81 9.92 -12.39
CA ALA A 207 2.76 10.85 -12.00
C ALA A 207 2.07 10.48 -10.66
N LEU A 208 2.02 9.19 -10.33
CA LEU A 208 1.44 8.64 -9.09
C LEU A 208 2.45 8.54 -7.93
N ARG A 209 3.76 8.66 -8.18
CA ARG A 209 4.77 8.52 -7.10
C ARG A 209 4.68 9.57 -5.99
N PRO A 210 4.39 10.87 -6.26
CA PRO A 210 4.27 11.86 -5.19
C PRO A 210 3.22 11.45 -4.15
N ALA A 211 3.64 11.36 -2.88
CA ALA A 211 2.81 10.81 -1.80
C ALA A 211 1.43 11.50 -1.70
N PHE A 212 1.38 12.83 -1.85
CA PHE A 212 0.12 13.57 -1.78
C PHE A 212 -0.86 13.23 -2.92
N ARG A 213 -0.37 12.89 -4.12
CA ARG A 213 -1.21 12.50 -5.27
C ARG A 213 -1.79 11.11 -5.03
N TRP A 214 -0.92 10.18 -4.62
CA TRP A 214 -1.32 8.81 -4.29
C TRP A 214 -2.33 8.76 -3.15
N GLU A 215 -2.04 9.47 -2.05
CA GLU A 215 -2.93 9.54 -0.88
C GLU A 215 -4.29 10.11 -1.24
N ALA A 216 -4.33 11.19 -2.02
CA ALA A 216 -5.57 11.80 -2.47
C ALA A 216 -6.38 10.84 -3.36
N LEU A 217 -5.72 10.15 -4.31
CA LEU A 217 -6.36 9.15 -5.15
C LEU A 217 -6.97 8.02 -4.30
N VAL A 218 -6.19 7.45 -3.38
CA VAL A 218 -6.66 6.36 -2.51
C VAL A 218 -7.80 6.81 -1.60
N GLU A 219 -7.72 8.00 -1.02
CA GLU A 219 -8.80 8.58 -0.21
C GLU A 219 -10.08 8.67 -1.05
N ALA A 220 -9.96 9.14 -2.28
CA ALA A 220 -11.07 9.24 -3.22
C ALA A 220 -11.56 7.86 -3.71
N MET A 221 -10.74 6.82 -3.75
CA MET A 221 -11.16 5.46 -4.10
C MET A 221 -11.88 4.73 -2.95
N VAL A 222 -11.49 5.01 -1.71
CA VAL A 222 -11.99 4.30 -0.52
C VAL A 222 -13.00 5.15 0.28
N SER A 223 -13.42 6.31 -0.24
CA SER A 223 -14.54 7.06 0.33
C SER A 223 -15.87 6.39 -0.05
N ARG A 224 -16.84 6.36 0.87
CA ARG A 224 -18.12 5.60 0.74
C ARG A 224 -19.05 6.07 -0.39
N LEU A 225 -18.67 7.07 -1.19
CA LEU A 225 -19.56 7.78 -2.12
C LEU A 225 -18.96 8.04 -3.52
N THR A 226 -17.84 7.42 -3.90
CA THR A 226 -17.11 7.86 -5.10
C THR A 226 -16.86 6.76 -6.13
N VAL A 227 -17.19 7.10 -7.38
CA VAL A 227 -17.09 6.31 -8.62
C VAL A 227 -15.63 6.16 -9.09
N ILE A 228 -14.62 6.61 -8.32
CA ILE A 228 -13.19 6.48 -8.70
C ILE A 228 -12.68 5.04 -8.53
N GLY A 229 -13.46 4.18 -7.86
CA GLY A 229 -13.29 2.73 -7.95
C GLY A 229 -13.65 2.16 -9.33
N ASP A 230 -14.38 2.90 -10.17
CA ASP A 230 -14.78 2.50 -11.52
C ASP A 230 -13.56 2.52 -12.48
N SER A 231 -13.48 1.48 -13.32
CA SER A 231 -12.45 1.32 -14.34
C SER A 231 -12.53 2.35 -15.47
N ALA A 232 -13.62 3.12 -15.61
CA ALA A 232 -13.70 4.22 -16.56
C ALA A 232 -13.10 5.52 -16.01
N ILE A 233 -13.27 5.79 -14.71
CA ILE A 233 -12.83 7.05 -14.10
C ILE A 233 -11.35 6.99 -13.70
N ARG A 234 -10.91 5.86 -13.17
CA ARG A 234 -9.56 5.73 -12.62
C ARG A 234 -8.46 5.94 -13.67
N PRO A 235 -8.52 5.34 -14.87
CA PRO A 235 -7.61 5.66 -15.96
C PRO A 235 -7.56 7.15 -16.25
N ALA A 236 -8.73 7.80 -16.39
CA ALA A 236 -8.83 9.20 -16.77
C ALA A 236 -8.14 10.12 -15.75
N VAL A 237 -8.32 9.85 -14.46
CA VAL A 237 -7.61 10.56 -13.38
C VAL A 237 -6.09 10.40 -13.50
N VAL A 238 -5.62 9.16 -13.70
CA VAL A 238 -4.19 8.87 -13.82
C VAL A 238 -3.58 9.61 -15.01
N GLN A 239 -4.28 9.60 -16.15
CA GLN A 239 -3.88 10.32 -17.36
C GLN A 239 -3.84 11.84 -17.14
N CYS A 240 -4.88 12.45 -16.55
CA CYS A 240 -4.88 13.89 -16.28
C CYS A 240 -3.73 14.31 -15.33
N LEU A 241 -3.39 13.48 -14.33
CA LEU A 241 -2.24 13.74 -13.45
C LEU A 241 -0.90 13.69 -14.21
N ALA A 242 -0.79 12.84 -15.23
CA ALA A 242 0.38 12.77 -16.12
C ALA A 242 0.43 13.97 -17.08
N ASP A 243 -0.72 14.40 -17.59
CA ASP A 243 -0.89 15.62 -18.42
C ASP A 243 -0.59 16.92 -17.64
N GLY A 244 -0.27 16.84 -16.34
CA GLY A 244 0.14 17.97 -15.51
C GLY A 244 -0.98 18.60 -14.68
N ALA A 245 -2.17 17.98 -14.62
CA ALA A 245 -3.24 18.45 -13.74
C ALA A 245 -2.83 18.36 -12.26
N GLY A 246 -3.19 19.38 -11.47
CA GLY A 246 -2.98 19.41 -10.02
C GLY A 246 -1.51 19.48 -9.59
N GLY A 247 -0.95 20.70 -9.56
CA GLY A 247 0.43 20.96 -9.12
C GLY A 247 0.59 20.90 -7.60
N SER A 248 -0.48 21.19 -6.85
CA SER A 248 -0.52 21.21 -5.39
C SER A 248 -1.49 20.16 -4.82
N LYS A 249 -1.31 19.81 -3.54
CA LYS A 249 -2.22 18.92 -2.79
C LYS A 249 -3.67 19.41 -2.84
N ARG A 250 -3.89 20.73 -2.80
CA ARG A 250 -5.22 21.34 -2.84
C ARG A 250 -5.90 21.14 -4.19
N GLU A 251 -5.20 21.42 -5.28
CA GLU A 251 -5.74 21.28 -6.64
C GLU A 251 -6.09 19.81 -6.95
N VAL A 252 -5.24 18.86 -6.57
CA VAL A 252 -5.53 17.42 -6.75
C VAL A 252 -6.77 17.01 -5.95
N ALA A 253 -6.89 17.49 -4.71
CA ALA A 253 -8.08 17.21 -3.90
C ALA A 253 -9.34 17.84 -4.48
N GLU A 254 -9.27 19.05 -5.02
CA GLU A 254 -10.38 19.73 -5.68
C GLU A 254 -10.82 19.01 -6.96
N MET A 255 -9.87 18.59 -7.80
CA MET A 255 -10.12 17.76 -8.98
C MET A 255 -10.85 16.46 -8.62
N LEU A 256 -10.32 15.70 -7.65
CA LEU A 256 -10.93 14.43 -7.23
C LEU A 256 -12.31 14.61 -6.60
N ARG A 257 -12.51 15.66 -5.80
CA ARG A 257 -13.84 16.01 -5.27
C ARG A 257 -14.81 16.35 -6.38
N TRP A 258 -14.37 17.11 -7.38
CA TRP A 258 -15.21 17.48 -8.52
C TRP A 258 -15.63 16.25 -9.31
N ILE A 259 -14.68 15.34 -9.59
CA ILE A 259 -14.98 14.05 -10.24
C ILE A 259 -15.95 13.24 -9.39
N GLY A 260 -15.71 13.18 -8.08
CA GLY A 260 -16.61 12.51 -7.13
C GLY A 260 -18.04 13.06 -7.16
N ARG A 261 -18.21 14.39 -7.22
CA ARG A 261 -19.52 15.06 -7.28
C ARG A 261 -20.20 14.90 -8.65
N ARG A 262 -19.44 15.03 -9.75
CA ARG A 262 -19.99 14.94 -11.12
C ARG A 262 -20.36 13.52 -11.49
N SER A 263 -19.61 12.52 -11.03
CA SER A 263 -19.95 11.10 -11.19
C SER A 263 -21.18 10.67 -10.39
N THR A 264 -21.53 11.38 -9.30
CA THR A 264 -22.85 11.20 -8.63
C THR A 264 -24.00 11.73 -9.48
N VAL A 265 -23.75 12.74 -10.33
CA VAL A 265 -24.74 13.36 -11.24
C VAL A 265 -24.81 12.62 -12.59
N GLN A 266 -23.70 11.99 -13.02
CA GLN A 266 -23.60 11.21 -14.27
C GLN A 266 -23.94 9.72 -14.13
N ALA A 267 -24.36 9.27 -12.94
CA ALA A 267 -25.02 7.98 -12.78
C ALA A 267 -26.33 7.82 -13.61
N LEU A 268 -26.70 8.84 -14.39
CA LEU A 268 -27.77 8.83 -15.40
C LEU A 268 -27.32 8.39 -16.82
N GLY A 269 -26.03 8.07 -17.06
CA GLY A 269 -25.58 7.51 -18.34
C GLY A 269 -24.14 7.01 -18.31
N ALA A 270 -23.88 5.81 -18.85
CA ALA A 270 -22.55 5.20 -18.92
C ALA A 270 -21.63 6.01 -19.84
N LEU A 271 -20.79 6.88 -19.27
CA LEU A 271 -19.77 7.62 -20.02
C LEU A 271 -18.47 6.83 -20.07
N GLY A 272 -17.87 6.76 -21.26
CA GLY A 272 -16.54 6.18 -21.47
C GLY A 272 -15.43 7.00 -20.81
N ALA A 273 -14.28 6.36 -20.56
CA ALA A 273 -13.11 6.98 -19.91
C ALA A 273 -12.62 8.25 -20.63
N GLU A 274 -12.76 8.30 -21.96
CA GLU A 274 -12.37 9.45 -22.80
C GLU A 274 -13.19 10.70 -22.49
N TYR A 275 -14.52 10.58 -22.36
CA TYR A 275 -15.40 11.70 -22.00
C TYR A 275 -15.11 12.23 -20.58
N VAL A 276 -14.73 11.33 -19.67
CA VAL A 276 -14.34 11.72 -18.32
C VAL A 276 -13.03 12.48 -18.35
N GLN A 277 -12.04 12.02 -19.13
CA GLN A 277 -10.77 12.72 -19.30
C GLN A 277 -10.98 14.11 -19.91
N GLU A 278 -11.75 14.22 -20.99
CA GLU A 278 -12.07 15.51 -21.64
C GLU A 278 -12.71 16.48 -20.65
N ALA A 279 -13.72 16.03 -19.90
CA ALA A 279 -14.38 16.86 -18.90
C ALA A 279 -13.45 17.34 -17.77
N ILE A 280 -12.46 16.53 -17.37
CA ILE A 280 -11.44 16.92 -16.39
C ILE A 280 -10.45 17.91 -17.03
N SER A 281 -9.97 17.61 -18.23
CA SER A 281 -9.00 18.42 -18.96
C SER A 281 -9.54 19.82 -19.29
N ASP A 282 -10.76 19.93 -19.80
CA ASP A 282 -11.40 21.23 -20.10
C ASP A 282 -11.47 22.12 -18.86
N GLN A 283 -11.75 21.52 -17.70
CA GLN A 283 -11.93 22.25 -16.45
C GLN A 283 -10.61 22.63 -15.76
N PHE A 284 -9.56 21.81 -15.89
CA PHE A 284 -8.32 21.97 -15.10
C PHE A 284 -7.07 22.28 -15.92
N LEU A 285 -7.07 21.96 -17.21
CA LEU A 285 -5.99 22.27 -18.15
C LEU A 285 -6.39 23.42 -19.08
N GLY A 286 -7.65 23.51 -19.50
CA GLY A 286 -8.15 24.57 -20.39
C GLY A 286 -8.26 25.97 -19.77
N LEU A 287 -8.07 26.11 -18.46
CA LEU A 287 -8.07 27.38 -17.72
C LEU A 287 -6.66 27.89 -17.36
N ARG A 288 -5.60 27.25 -17.85
CA ARG A 288 -4.21 27.63 -17.60
C ARG A 288 -3.55 28.25 -18.81
#